data_AF-A0A0C3H7G0-F1
#
_entry.id   AF-A0A0C3H7G0-F1
#
_cell.length_a   1.000
_cell.length_b   1.000
_cell.length_c   1.000
_cell.angle_alpha   90.00
_cell.angle_beta   90.00
_cell.angle_gamma   90.00
#
_symmetry.space_group_name_H-M   'P 1'
#
loop_
_entity.id
_entity.type
_entity.pdbx_description
1 polymer ?
#
loop_
_entity_poly.entity_id
_entity_poly.type
_entity_poly.pdbx_seq_one_letter_code
_entity_poly.pdbx_strand_id
1 'polypeptide(L)'
;MSAPSPESDAAWNSLIPSGRGFVLVEDPEKYHLKPGLPTEVGPDRYSVSMFHQLHCLGILRESYYSALHSTKPKIFGEDKLSGELLKHAHSEHVGHCFDYLRQAIMCAADLSLEWAGQTASGTPLATVDGWGIPHKCRSWDQAFEWTLEHRAPHNYTGIA
;
A
#
# COMPACT_ATOMS: atom_id res chain seq x y z
N MET A 1 7.59 -1.10 12.87
CA MET A 1 8.92 -1.30 12.24
C MET A 1 9.68 0.02 12.30
N SER A 2 11.00 -0.03 12.35
CA SER A 2 11.87 1.14 12.56
C SER A 2 12.18 1.92 11.27
N ALA A 3 12.82 3.08 11.42
CA ALA A 3 13.33 3.92 10.34
C ALA A 3 14.22 3.13 9.34
N PRO A 4 14.39 3.63 8.08
CA PRO A 4 15.25 3.02 7.08
C PRO A 4 16.64 2.69 7.62
N SER A 5 17.04 1.45 7.39
CA SER A 5 18.33 0.89 7.79
C SER A 5 18.59 -0.32 6.90
N PRO A 6 19.86 -0.74 6.69
CA PRO A 6 20.14 -1.92 5.86
C PRO A 6 19.34 -3.16 6.26
N GLU A 7 19.15 -3.39 7.56
CA GLU A 7 18.34 -4.50 8.09
C GLU A 7 16.85 -4.30 7.81
N SER A 8 16.30 -3.12 8.15
CA SER A 8 14.87 -2.88 7.95
C SER A 8 14.51 -2.87 6.47
N ASP A 9 15.37 -2.35 5.61
CA ASP A 9 15.14 -2.28 4.17
C ASP A 9 15.26 -3.67 3.55
N ALA A 10 16.18 -4.52 4.02
CA ALA A 10 16.21 -5.93 3.64
C ALA A 10 14.93 -6.66 4.03
N ALA A 11 14.41 -6.42 5.24
CA ALA A 11 13.14 -7.00 5.68
C ALA A 11 11.96 -6.54 4.80
N TRP A 12 11.87 -5.25 4.47
CA TRP A 12 10.83 -4.72 3.57
C TRP A 12 10.92 -5.32 2.17
N ASN A 13 12.14 -5.38 1.60
CA ASN A 13 12.36 -5.95 0.27
C ASN A 13 12.01 -7.45 0.21
N SER A 14 12.16 -8.18 1.32
CA SER A 14 11.82 -9.61 1.39
C SER A 14 10.31 -9.90 1.30
N LEU A 15 9.46 -8.89 1.52
CA LEU A 15 8.00 -9.03 1.43
C LEU A 15 7.52 -9.15 -0.02
N ILE A 16 8.32 -8.67 -0.96
CA ILE A 16 8.03 -8.74 -2.39
C ILE A 16 8.78 -9.95 -2.96
N PRO A 17 8.09 -10.93 -3.56
CA PRO A 17 8.74 -12.12 -4.07
C PRO A 17 9.60 -11.81 -5.31
N SER A 18 10.45 -12.76 -5.68
CA SER A 18 11.11 -12.76 -6.99
C SER A 18 10.07 -12.58 -8.11
N GLY A 19 10.43 -11.79 -9.13
CA GLY A 19 9.46 -11.36 -10.15
C GLY A 19 8.62 -10.15 -9.74
N ARG A 20 8.88 -9.56 -8.56
CA ARG A 20 8.25 -8.32 -8.06
C ARG A 20 6.73 -8.37 -7.92
N GLY A 21 6.16 -9.56 -7.73
CA GLY A 21 4.71 -9.75 -7.62
C GLY A 21 3.96 -9.74 -8.94
N PHE A 22 4.66 -9.84 -10.08
CA PHE A 22 4.04 -10.07 -11.38
C PHE A 22 3.78 -11.56 -11.61
N VAL A 23 2.66 -11.84 -12.29
CA VAL A 23 2.31 -13.16 -12.80
C VAL A 23 2.10 -13.11 -14.31
N LEU A 24 2.35 -14.22 -14.99
CA LEU A 24 2.07 -14.38 -16.41
C LEU A 24 0.66 -14.94 -16.60
N VAL A 25 -0.11 -14.38 -17.53
CA VAL A 25 -1.47 -14.84 -17.82
C VAL A 25 -1.60 -15.17 -19.29
N GLU A 26 -1.83 -16.45 -19.60
CA GLU A 26 -2.18 -16.90 -20.94
C GLU A 26 -3.66 -16.63 -21.22
N ASP A 27 -3.96 -16.22 -22.46
CA ASP A 27 -5.32 -15.95 -22.93
C ASP A 27 -6.15 -15.07 -21.97
N PRO A 28 -5.69 -13.84 -21.62
CA PRO A 28 -6.30 -13.01 -20.57
C PRO A 28 -7.80 -12.72 -20.80
N GLU A 29 -8.23 -12.69 -22.06
CA GLU A 29 -9.63 -12.51 -22.45
C GLU A 29 -10.56 -13.59 -21.88
N LYS A 30 -10.07 -14.82 -21.63
CA LYS A 30 -10.86 -15.90 -20.98
C LYS A 30 -11.28 -15.55 -19.56
N TYR A 31 -10.55 -14.64 -18.92
CA TYR A 31 -10.79 -14.17 -17.56
C TYR A 31 -11.34 -12.75 -17.51
N HIS A 32 -11.75 -12.20 -18.67
CA HIS A 32 -12.22 -10.81 -18.82
C HIS A 32 -11.19 -9.76 -18.38
N LEU A 33 -9.89 -10.07 -18.52
CA LEU A 33 -8.80 -9.16 -18.22
C LEU A 33 -8.47 -8.33 -19.47
N LYS A 34 -8.19 -7.04 -19.28
CA LYS A 34 -7.61 -6.20 -20.32
C LYS A 34 -6.16 -6.62 -20.62
N PRO A 35 -5.56 -6.21 -21.75
CA PRO A 35 -4.16 -6.48 -22.07
C PRO A 35 -3.21 -6.04 -20.94
N GLY A 36 -2.28 -6.92 -20.60
CA GLY A 36 -1.32 -6.71 -19.51
C GLY A 36 -0.09 -5.95 -20.01
N LEU A 37 1.00 -6.02 -19.24
CA LEU A 37 2.28 -5.50 -19.70
C LEU A 37 2.98 -6.54 -20.59
N PRO A 38 3.39 -6.18 -21.81
CA PRO A 38 4.01 -7.12 -22.73
C PRO A 38 5.35 -7.62 -22.21
N THR A 39 5.62 -8.91 -22.39
CA THR A 39 6.94 -9.51 -22.18
C THR A 39 7.71 -9.62 -23.50
N GLU A 40 9.03 -9.78 -23.45
CA GLU A 40 9.83 -9.95 -24.67
C GLU A 40 9.48 -11.25 -25.42
N VAL A 41 9.20 -12.31 -24.66
CA VAL A 41 8.82 -13.62 -25.17
C VAL A 41 7.78 -14.21 -24.23
N GLY A 42 6.60 -14.50 -24.75
CA GLY A 42 5.53 -15.19 -24.03
C GLY A 42 4.32 -14.31 -23.71
N PRO A 43 3.46 -14.75 -22.78
CA PRO A 43 2.25 -14.02 -22.39
C PRO A 43 2.54 -12.69 -21.69
N ASP A 44 1.53 -11.83 -21.63
CA ASP A 44 1.58 -10.59 -20.87
C ASP A 44 1.73 -10.88 -19.36
N ARG A 45 2.37 -9.94 -18.65
CA ARG A 45 2.46 -9.96 -17.19
C ARG A 45 1.46 -9.00 -16.55
N TYR A 46 0.96 -9.39 -15.40
CA TYR A 46 -0.02 -8.66 -14.59
C TYR A 46 0.52 -8.51 -13.18
N SER A 47 0.33 -7.34 -12.57
CA SER A 47 0.73 -7.13 -11.18
C SER A 47 -0.35 -7.66 -10.26
N VAL A 48 0.02 -8.41 -9.21
CA VAL A 48 -0.93 -8.76 -8.15
C VAL A 48 -1.07 -7.57 -7.19
N SER A 49 -2.30 -7.10 -6.98
CA SER A 49 -2.59 -5.86 -6.28
C SER A 49 -1.96 -5.76 -4.89
N MET A 50 -1.97 -6.83 -4.09
CA MET A 50 -1.30 -6.84 -2.78
C MET A 50 0.19 -6.45 -2.88
N PHE A 51 0.92 -6.97 -3.87
CA PHE A 51 2.35 -6.66 -4.02
C PHE A 51 2.58 -5.26 -4.57
N HIS A 52 1.68 -4.76 -5.43
CA HIS A 52 1.72 -3.35 -5.84
C HIS A 52 1.47 -2.40 -4.66
N GLN A 53 0.49 -2.71 -3.80
CA GLN A 53 0.21 -1.96 -2.58
C GLN A 53 1.41 -1.96 -1.63
N LEU A 54 2.07 -3.12 -1.42
CA LEU A 54 3.29 -3.20 -0.61
C LEU A 54 4.45 -2.39 -1.21
N HIS A 55 4.62 -2.43 -2.54
CA HIS A 55 5.62 -1.63 -3.24
C HIS A 55 5.40 -0.13 -3.04
N CYS A 56 4.16 0.34 -3.25
CA CYS A 56 3.80 1.74 -3.03
C CYS A 56 3.99 2.16 -1.57
N LEU A 57 3.61 1.31 -0.61
CA LEU A 57 3.80 1.58 0.81
C LEU A 57 5.30 1.71 1.18
N GLY A 58 6.16 0.88 0.57
CA GLY A 58 7.61 0.98 0.71
C GLY A 58 8.18 2.30 0.17
N ILE A 59 7.73 2.74 -1.02
CA ILE A 59 8.12 4.05 -1.58
C ILE A 59 7.69 5.20 -0.67
N LEU A 60 6.47 5.15 -0.15
CA LEU A 60 5.96 6.17 0.78
C LEU A 60 6.80 6.21 2.06
N ARG A 61 7.20 5.04 2.59
CA ARG A 61 8.10 4.95 3.74
C ARG A 61 9.42 5.65 3.47
N GLU A 62 10.12 5.29 2.39
CA GLU A 62 11.41 5.92 2.04
C GLU A 62 11.27 7.42 1.80
N SER A 63 10.25 7.84 1.05
CA SER A 63 9.99 9.25 0.72
C SER A 63 9.72 10.06 1.98
N TYR A 64 8.93 9.53 2.90
CA TYR A 64 8.60 10.18 4.15
C TYR A 64 9.83 10.33 5.06
N TYR A 65 10.62 9.26 5.27
CA TYR A 65 11.83 9.34 6.10
C TYR A 65 12.90 10.24 5.48
N SER A 66 13.01 10.26 4.15
CA SER A 66 13.85 11.21 3.42
C SER A 66 13.37 12.66 3.64
N ALA A 67 12.06 12.91 3.58
CA ALA A 67 11.47 14.23 3.79
C ALA A 67 11.52 14.72 5.26
N LEU A 68 11.48 13.81 6.25
CA LEU A 68 11.59 14.16 7.67
C LEU A 68 12.92 14.83 8.05
N HIS A 69 13.98 14.64 7.25
CA HIS A 69 15.19 15.43 7.41
C HIS A 69 14.97 16.94 7.14
N SER A 70 13.80 17.33 6.61
CA SER A 70 13.50 18.68 6.15
C SER A 70 12.32 19.39 6.83
N THR A 71 11.40 18.72 7.53
CA THR A 71 10.20 19.40 8.09
C THR A 71 9.60 18.78 9.35
N LYS A 72 8.99 19.64 10.18
CA LYS A 72 8.16 19.25 11.33
C LYS A 72 6.74 18.91 10.88
N PRO A 73 6.19 17.75 11.29
CA PRO A 73 4.80 17.37 11.01
C PRO A 73 3.82 18.11 11.92
N LYS A 74 2.58 18.26 11.46
CA LYS A 74 1.47 18.92 12.18
C LYS A 74 0.25 18.00 12.27
N ILE A 75 0.43 16.75 12.70
CA ILE A 75 -0.69 15.79 12.79
C ILE A 75 -0.99 15.46 14.26
N PHE A 76 -2.27 15.60 14.61
CA PHE A 76 -3.03 15.21 15.80
C PHE A 76 -2.33 15.16 17.17
N GLY A 77 -2.53 16.22 17.97
CA GLY A 77 -2.60 16.10 19.45
C GLY A 77 -1.29 16.07 20.22
N GLU A 78 -0.13 16.16 19.56
CA GLU A 78 1.19 16.23 20.21
C GLU A 78 1.64 17.66 20.54
N ASP A 79 0.70 18.57 20.82
CA ASP A 79 0.99 20.00 21.07
C ASP A 79 1.87 20.26 22.31
N LYS A 80 2.13 19.22 23.11
CA LYS A 80 2.93 19.28 24.34
C LYS A 80 4.35 18.72 24.18
N LEU A 81 4.66 18.07 23.06
CA LEU A 81 5.99 17.50 22.81
C LEU A 81 6.83 18.51 22.01
N SER A 82 8.09 18.70 22.40
CA SER A 82 9.00 19.62 21.70
C SER A 82 10.42 19.05 21.60
N GLY A 83 11.21 19.60 20.68
CA GLY A 83 12.60 19.19 20.48
C GLY A 83 12.76 17.75 20.01
N GLU A 84 13.75 17.06 20.53
CA GLU A 84 14.10 15.67 20.16
C GLU A 84 13.01 14.66 20.56
N LEU A 85 12.25 14.94 21.63
CA LEU A 85 11.19 14.05 22.09
C LEU A 85 10.03 13.99 21.08
N LEU A 86 9.68 15.12 20.45
CA LEU A 86 8.69 15.17 19.36
C LEU A 86 9.16 14.40 18.13
N LYS A 87 10.44 14.55 17.75
CA LYS A 87 11.00 13.81 16.61
C LYS A 87 11.00 12.30 16.84
N HIS A 88 11.35 11.87 18.05
CA HIS A 88 11.37 10.46 18.42
C HIS A 88 9.96 9.87 18.44
N ALA A 89 9.02 10.51 19.14
CA ALA A 89 7.62 10.09 19.18
C ALA A 89 7.02 9.97 17.77
N HIS A 90 7.28 10.96 16.92
CA HIS A 90 6.78 10.95 15.55
C HIS A 90 7.43 9.87 14.67
N SER A 91 8.74 9.65 14.79
CA SER A 91 9.44 8.60 14.05
C SER A 91 8.95 7.19 14.44
N GLU A 92 8.69 6.97 15.73
CA GLU A 92 8.12 5.71 16.24
C GLU A 92 6.67 5.54 15.79
N HIS A 93 5.84 6.58 15.91
CA HIS A 93 4.43 6.54 15.52
C HIS A 93 4.28 6.24 14.02
N VAL A 94 5.03 6.93 13.16
CA VAL A 94 4.95 6.66 11.72
C VAL A 94 5.56 5.32 11.34
N GLY A 95 6.63 4.89 12.02
CA GLY A 95 7.15 3.52 11.86
C GLY A 95 6.13 2.44 12.24
N HIS A 96 5.28 2.72 13.24
CA HIS A 96 4.13 1.89 13.58
C HIS A 96 3.03 1.95 12.51
N CYS A 97 2.63 3.13 12.04
CA CYS A 97 1.60 3.27 11.00
C CYS A 97 1.97 2.50 9.72
N PHE A 98 3.23 2.60 9.26
CA PHE A 98 3.70 1.85 8.09
C PHE A 98 3.61 0.34 8.30
N ASP A 99 3.96 -0.15 9.49
CA ASP A 99 3.85 -1.58 9.80
C ASP A 99 2.39 -2.04 9.93
N TYR A 100 1.54 -1.22 10.54
CA TYR A 100 0.11 -1.49 10.66
C TYR A 100 -0.55 -1.59 9.28
N LEU A 101 -0.27 -0.65 8.38
CA LEU A 101 -0.77 -0.69 7.00
C LEU A 101 -0.21 -1.88 6.22
N ARG A 102 1.07 -2.22 6.41
CA ARG A 102 1.67 -3.43 5.81
C ARG A 102 0.93 -4.69 6.24
N GLN A 103 0.66 -4.83 7.54
CA GLN A 103 -0.10 -5.96 8.07
C GLN A 103 -1.52 -6.00 7.51
N ALA A 104 -2.19 -4.85 7.39
CA ALA A 104 -3.53 -4.75 6.80
C ALA A 104 -3.54 -5.22 5.34
N ILE A 105 -2.57 -4.77 4.52
CA ILE A 105 -2.41 -5.21 3.12
C ILE A 105 -2.21 -6.73 3.05
N MET A 106 -1.30 -7.27 3.85
CA MET A 106 -1.01 -8.71 3.88
C MET A 106 -2.21 -9.54 4.38
N CYS A 107 -3.00 -9.00 5.30
CA CYS A 107 -4.21 -9.65 5.83
C CYS A 107 -5.36 -9.63 4.81
N ALA A 108 -5.51 -8.53 4.08
CA ALA A 108 -6.50 -8.42 3.01
C ALA A 108 -6.18 -9.36 1.85
N ALA A 109 -4.89 -9.57 1.55
CA ALA A 109 -4.38 -10.47 0.53
C ALA A 109 -5.10 -10.29 -0.82
N ASP A 110 -5.15 -9.05 -1.29
CA ASP A 110 -5.83 -8.71 -2.54
C ASP A 110 -5.12 -9.31 -3.77
N LEU A 111 -5.73 -10.35 -4.34
CA LEU A 111 -5.22 -11.08 -5.49
C LEU A 111 -5.72 -10.56 -6.84
N SER A 112 -6.36 -9.39 -6.88
CA SER A 112 -6.72 -8.77 -8.15
C SER A 112 -5.51 -8.61 -9.07
N LEU A 113 -5.75 -8.82 -10.37
CA LEU A 113 -4.72 -8.73 -11.40
C LEU A 113 -4.79 -7.39 -12.11
N GLU A 114 -3.75 -6.60 -11.94
CA GLU A 114 -3.64 -5.28 -12.54
C GLU A 114 -3.02 -5.38 -13.92
N TRP A 115 -3.75 -4.85 -14.90
CA TRP A 115 -3.33 -4.74 -16.29
C TRP A 115 -2.68 -3.38 -16.57
N ALA A 116 -2.18 -3.21 -17.80
CA ALA A 116 -1.54 -1.99 -18.24
C ALA A 116 -2.48 -0.79 -18.12
N GLY A 117 -1.98 0.33 -17.59
CA GLY A 117 -2.66 1.62 -17.64
C GLY A 117 -2.94 2.03 -19.09
N GLN A 118 -3.85 2.96 -19.31
CA GLN A 118 -4.24 3.39 -20.66
C GLN A 118 -4.17 4.91 -20.78
N THR A 119 -3.74 5.40 -21.95
CA THR A 119 -3.89 6.82 -22.31
C THR A 119 -5.38 7.17 -22.47
N ALA A 120 -5.69 8.47 -22.55
CA ALA A 120 -7.05 8.93 -22.87
C ALA A 120 -7.58 8.39 -24.22
N SER A 121 -6.68 8.00 -25.15
CA SER A 121 -7.03 7.37 -26.43
C SER A 121 -7.15 5.83 -26.35
N GLY A 122 -7.02 5.23 -25.16
CA GLY A 122 -7.10 3.79 -24.94
C GLY A 122 -5.82 3.02 -25.27
N THR A 123 -4.71 3.71 -25.53
CA THR A 123 -3.42 3.06 -25.85
C THR A 123 -2.78 2.53 -24.56
N PRO A 124 -2.34 1.25 -24.51
CA PRO A 124 -1.67 0.70 -23.34
C PRO A 124 -0.37 1.44 -23.01
N LEU A 125 -0.17 1.73 -21.73
CA LEU A 125 1.04 2.27 -21.15
C LEU A 125 1.97 1.12 -20.75
N ALA A 126 3.28 1.38 -20.73
CA ALA A 126 4.27 0.42 -20.24
C ALA A 126 4.34 0.35 -18.69
N THR A 127 3.23 0.68 -18.01
CA THR A 127 3.13 0.76 -16.55
C THR A 127 1.80 0.18 -16.07
N VAL A 128 1.81 -0.42 -14.88
CA VAL A 128 0.58 -0.67 -14.09
C VAL A 128 0.41 0.49 -13.12
N ASP A 129 -0.80 1.02 -13.00
CA ASP A 129 -1.11 2.15 -12.10
C ASP A 129 -2.25 1.82 -11.11
N GLY A 130 -2.85 0.63 -11.23
CA GLY A 130 -3.94 0.15 -10.38
C GLY A 130 -5.30 0.81 -10.67
N TRP A 131 -5.41 1.74 -11.61
CA TRP A 131 -6.66 2.45 -11.85
C TRP A 131 -7.66 1.63 -12.66
N GLY A 132 -8.90 1.60 -12.19
CA GLY A 132 -9.99 0.87 -12.87
C GLY A 132 -9.86 -0.65 -12.79
N ILE A 133 -9.00 -1.17 -11.90
CA ILE A 133 -8.92 -2.61 -11.62
C ILE A 133 -10.10 -3.02 -10.74
N PRO A 134 -10.86 -4.07 -11.11
CA PRO A 134 -11.88 -4.62 -10.24
C PRO A 134 -11.27 -5.32 -9.02
N HIS A 135 -11.75 -4.97 -7.83
CA HIS A 135 -11.38 -5.60 -6.57
C HIS A 135 -12.58 -6.27 -5.90
N LYS A 136 -12.34 -7.31 -5.11
CA LYS A 136 -13.38 -7.94 -4.29
C LYS A 136 -13.32 -7.39 -2.86
N CYS A 137 -14.12 -6.36 -2.59
CA CYS A 137 -14.15 -5.70 -1.30
C CYS A 137 -15.02 -6.46 -0.27
N ARG A 138 -14.66 -6.31 1.01
CA ARG A 138 -15.62 -6.52 2.11
C ARG A 138 -16.63 -5.37 2.08
N SER A 139 -17.87 -5.62 2.50
CA SER A 139 -18.90 -4.57 2.53
C SER A 139 -18.53 -3.49 3.55
N TRP A 140 -18.26 -2.29 3.06
CA TRP A 140 -18.02 -1.11 3.90
C TRP A 140 -19.24 -0.81 4.77
N ASP A 141 -20.42 -0.78 4.17
CA ASP A 141 -21.65 -0.43 4.86
C ASP A 141 -21.94 -1.38 6.02
N GLN A 142 -21.78 -2.69 5.81
CA GLN A 142 -21.96 -3.67 6.89
C GLN A 142 -20.94 -3.48 8.02
N ALA A 143 -19.68 -3.21 7.69
CA ALA A 143 -18.66 -2.95 8.71
C ALA A 143 -18.94 -1.65 9.46
N PHE A 144 -19.38 -0.61 8.76
CA PHE A 144 -19.69 0.69 9.30
C PHE A 144 -20.90 0.64 10.23
N GLU A 145 -22.01 0.05 9.78
CA GLU A 145 -23.23 -0.11 10.57
C GLU A 145 -23.00 -0.96 11.81
N TRP A 146 -22.31 -2.10 11.66
CA TRP A 146 -21.93 -2.93 12.83
C TRP A 146 -21.14 -2.11 13.87
N THR A 147 -20.21 -1.26 13.41
CA THR A 147 -19.42 -0.40 14.30
C THR A 147 -20.29 0.65 14.99
N LEU A 148 -21.26 1.25 14.29
CA LEU A 148 -22.19 2.21 14.86
C LEU A 148 -23.11 1.59 15.93
N GLU A 149 -23.62 0.38 15.66
CA GLU A 149 -24.45 -0.38 16.59
C GLU A 149 -23.71 -0.75 17.88
N HIS A 150 -22.41 -1.05 17.76
CA HIS A 150 -21.56 -1.49 18.87
C HIS A 150 -20.61 -0.40 19.39
N ARG A 151 -20.87 0.86 19.05
CA ARG A 151 -19.97 1.98 19.37
C ARG A 151 -19.82 2.17 20.89
N ALA A 152 -18.63 2.60 21.30
CA ALA A 152 -18.41 3.04 22.67
C ALA A 152 -19.22 4.32 22.97
N PRO A 153 -19.63 4.56 24.24
CA PRO A 153 -20.53 5.67 24.59
C PRO A 153 -19.90 7.07 24.49
N HIS A 154 -18.57 7.14 24.35
CA HIS A 154 -17.80 8.38 24.28
C HIS A 154 -16.77 8.31 23.16
N ASN A 155 -16.28 9.47 22.71
CA ASN A 155 -15.17 9.54 21.78
C ASN A 155 -13.86 9.28 22.52
N TYR A 156 -13.06 8.34 22.01
CA TYR A 156 -11.75 8.00 22.57
C TYR A 156 -10.64 8.45 21.61
N THR A 157 -9.49 8.84 22.18
CA THR A 157 -8.23 9.06 21.45
C THR A 157 -7.33 7.83 21.57
N GLY A 158 -6.20 7.81 20.86
CA GLY A 158 -5.21 6.73 20.96
C GLY A 158 -5.22 5.70 19.83
N ILE A 159 -5.84 6.04 18.69
CA ILE A 159 -5.52 5.35 17.43
C ILE A 159 -4.10 5.77 17.07
N ALA A 160 -3.19 4.80 17.10
CA ALA A 160 -1.83 4.92 16.59
C ALA A 160 -1.71 4.20 15.24
#